data_AF-A0A660QQ61-F1
#
_entry.id   AF-A0A660QQ61-F1
#
_cell.length_a   1.000
_cell.length_b   1.000
_cell.length_c   1.000
_cell.angle_alpha   90.00
_cell.angle_beta   90.00
_cell.angle_gamma   90.00
#
_symmetry.space_group_name_H-M   'P 1'
#
loop_
_entity.id
_entity.type
_entity.pdbx_description
1 polymer ?
#
loop_
_entity_poly.entity_id
_entity_poly.type
_entity_poly.pdbx_seq_one_letter_code
_entity_poly.pdbx_strand_id
1 'polypeptide(L)'
;MLHGLVRSDKAMNKMAKALRTEGYRVINYDYPSTSATIEKLTTTIFQTLEPKIKDAKTVHFVTHSMGGIILRHHLEDHEMFNLGRVVMLAPPSRGSEVPDKLGRIFLYQWINGPAGNQLGTGSNSLP
;
A
#
# COMPACT_ATOMS: atom_id res chain seq x y z
N MET A 1 -6.80 4.29 -3.60
CA MET A 1 -5.80 4.79 -2.64
C MET A 1 -5.58 3.73 -1.59
N LEU A 2 -4.33 3.51 -1.17
CA LEU A 2 -3.96 2.46 -0.20
C LEU A 2 -3.18 3.09 0.97
N HIS A 3 -3.69 2.96 2.20
CA HIS A 3 -3.01 3.44 3.40
C HIS A 3 -1.88 2.49 3.85
N GLY A 4 -1.14 2.87 4.89
CA GLY A 4 -0.04 2.08 5.46
C GLY A 4 -0.44 1.19 6.64
N LEU A 5 0.55 0.52 7.24
CA LEU A 5 0.42 -0.35 8.41
C LEU A 5 -0.09 0.41 9.64
N VAL A 6 -0.92 -0.24 10.48
CA VAL A 6 -1.57 0.34 11.68
C VAL A 6 -2.39 1.60 11.39
N ARG A 7 -2.77 1.81 10.13
CA ARG A 7 -3.64 2.91 9.71
C ARG A 7 -4.95 2.36 9.15
N SER A 8 -5.86 3.29 8.93
CA SER A 8 -7.08 3.09 8.16
C SER A 8 -7.11 4.11 7.01
N ASP A 9 -8.10 3.97 6.13
CA ASP A 9 -8.47 4.95 5.11
C ASP A 9 -8.51 6.42 5.60
N LYS A 10 -8.84 6.66 6.87
CA LYS A 10 -8.91 7.99 7.49
C LYS A 10 -7.62 8.79 7.34
N ALA A 11 -6.46 8.12 7.37
CA ALA A 11 -5.16 8.76 7.18
C ALA A 11 -5.04 9.45 5.80
N MET A 12 -5.83 9.01 4.83
CA MET A 12 -5.81 9.49 3.45
C MET A 12 -6.97 10.44 3.13
N ASN A 13 -7.87 10.75 4.07
CA ASN A 13 -9.10 11.51 3.81
C ASN A 13 -8.87 12.92 3.26
N LYS A 14 -7.84 13.63 3.75
CA LYS A 14 -7.50 14.96 3.24
C LYS A 14 -7.15 14.92 1.75
N MET A 15 -6.34 13.94 1.35
CA MET A 15 -5.98 13.71 -0.05
C MET A 15 -7.19 13.25 -0.88
N ALA A 16 -8.00 12.33 -0.34
CA ALA A 16 -9.21 11.87 -1.01
C ALA A 16 -10.21 13.01 -1.28
N LYS A 17 -10.35 13.95 -0.33
CA LYS A 17 -11.18 15.15 -0.51
C LYS A 17 -10.63 16.04 -1.62
N ALA A 18 -9.33 16.34 -1.60
CA ALA A 18 -8.69 17.16 -2.63
C ALA A 18 -8.88 16.56 -4.03
N LEU A 19 -8.62 15.26 -4.20
CA LEU A 19 -8.80 14.57 -5.49
C LEU A 19 -10.26 14.57 -5.96
N ARG A 20 -11.23 14.41 -5.05
CA ARG A 20 -12.66 14.53 -5.41
C ARG A 20 -13.02 15.95 -5.86
N THR A 21 -12.46 16.97 -5.23
CA THR A 21 -12.63 18.38 -5.64
C THR A 21 -12.08 18.62 -7.04
N GLU A 22 -10.97 17.98 -7.40
CA GLU A 22 -10.39 18.01 -8.76
C GLU A 22 -11.14 17.10 -9.77
N GLY A 23 -12.29 16.53 -9.41
CA GLY A 23 -13.14 15.76 -10.32
C GLY A 23 -12.81 14.26 -10.44
N TYR A 24 -11.88 13.74 -9.64
CA TYR A 24 -11.59 12.31 -9.64
C TYR A 24 -12.66 11.49 -8.91
N ARG A 25 -13.04 10.34 -9.47
CA ARG A 25 -13.71 9.28 -8.71
C ARG A 25 -12.68 8.59 -7.81
N VAL A 26 -12.82 8.75 -6.50
CA VAL A 26 -11.83 8.25 -5.52
C VAL A 26 -12.37 7.07 -4.73
N ILE A 27 -11.66 5.93 -4.84
CA ILE A 27 -11.77 4.80 -3.91
C ILE A 27 -10.67 4.94 -2.85
N ASN A 28 -11.05 5.36 -1.64
CA ASN A 28 -10.18 5.33 -0.46
C ASN A 28 -10.41 4.00 0.26
N TYR A 29 -9.56 3.01 0.02
CA TYR A 29 -9.82 1.64 0.45
C TYR A 29 -9.25 1.39 1.84
N ASP A 30 -10.12 0.98 2.76
CA ASP A 30 -9.73 0.55 4.11
C ASP A 30 -9.47 -0.96 4.11
N TYR A 31 -8.39 -1.38 4.76
CA TYR A 31 -8.05 -2.80 4.89
C TYR A 31 -7.33 -3.08 6.23
N PRO A 32 -7.49 -4.29 6.79
CA PRO A 32 -6.94 -4.63 8.10
C PRO A 32 -5.42 -4.87 8.01
N SER A 33 -4.66 -3.78 7.92
CA SER A 33 -3.23 -3.79 7.56
C SER A 33 -2.31 -4.65 8.43
N THR A 34 -2.73 -5.02 9.65
CA THR A 34 -1.96 -5.84 10.58
C THR A 34 -2.41 -7.30 10.65
N SER A 35 -3.49 -7.70 9.97
CA SER A 35 -4.16 -8.98 10.23
C SER A 35 -3.66 -10.16 9.41
N ALA A 36 -2.83 -9.93 8.40
CA ALA A 36 -2.39 -10.97 7.46
C ALA A 36 -1.03 -10.61 6.84
N THR A 37 -0.44 -11.52 6.07
CA THR A 37 0.80 -11.28 5.31
C THR A 37 0.55 -10.34 4.11
N ILE A 38 1.61 -9.75 3.55
CA ILE A 38 1.56 -8.88 2.38
C ILE A 38 0.88 -9.57 1.20
N GLU A 39 1.19 -10.83 0.93
CA GLU A 39 0.60 -11.60 -0.17
C GLU A 39 -0.91 -11.75 0.04
N LYS A 40 -1.32 -12.18 1.23
CA LYS A 40 -2.75 -12.39 1.55
C LYS A 40 -3.54 -11.07 1.56
N LEU A 41 -2.94 -9.99 2.09
CA LEU A 41 -3.52 -8.66 2.03
C LEU A 41 -3.69 -8.21 0.58
N THR A 42 -2.65 -8.36 -0.24
CA THR A 42 -2.67 -7.98 -1.65
C THR A 42 -3.78 -8.70 -2.40
N THR A 43 -3.85 -10.03 -2.30
CA THR A 43 -4.92 -10.83 -2.92
C THR A 43 -6.30 -10.35 -2.50
N THR A 44 -6.52 -10.14 -1.19
CA THR A 44 -7.83 -9.73 -0.67
C THR A 44 -8.23 -8.32 -1.13
N ILE A 45 -7.28 -7.39 -1.11
CA ILE A 45 -7.46 -6.00 -1.53
C ILE A 45 -7.86 -5.96 -3.01
N PHE A 46 -7.10 -6.64 -3.88
CA PHE A 46 -7.31 -6.56 -5.32
C PHE A 46 -8.52 -7.38 -5.81
N GLN A 47 -8.86 -8.49 -5.17
CA GLN A 47 -10.16 -9.18 -5.39
C GLN A 47 -11.36 -8.24 -5.21
N THR A 48 -11.24 -7.25 -4.30
CA THR A 48 -12.31 -6.27 -4.06
C THR A 48 -12.21 -5.05 -4.98
N LEU A 49 -10.99 -4.63 -5.33
CA LEU A 49 -10.76 -3.41 -6.10
C LEU A 49 -10.92 -3.62 -7.60
N GLU A 50 -10.40 -4.70 -8.16
CA GLU A 50 -10.40 -4.97 -9.60
C GLU A 50 -11.80 -4.83 -10.24
N PRO A 51 -12.87 -5.43 -9.70
CA PRO A 51 -14.21 -5.29 -10.30
C PRO A 51 -14.72 -3.84 -10.33
N LYS A 52 -14.20 -2.96 -9.45
CA LYS A 52 -14.64 -1.56 -9.32
C LYS A 52 -13.87 -0.61 -10.25
N ILE A 53 -12.72 -1.06 -10.76
CA ILE A 53 -11.79 -0.25 -11.55
C ILE A 53 -11.57 -0.80 -12.96
N LYS A 54 -11.95 -2.04 -13.26
CA LYS A 54 -11.74 -2.68 -14.57
C LYS A 54 -12.32 -1.88 -15.75
N ASP A 55 -13.48 -1.25 -15.55
CA ASP A 55 -14.19 -0.50 -16.60
C ASP A 55 -13.74 0.98 -16.66
N ALA A 56 -12.83 1.40 -15.78
CA ALA A 56 -12.29 2.75 -15.82
C ALA A 56 -11.29 2.89 -16.99
N LYS A 57 -11.40 3.99 -17.74
CA LYS A 57 -10.45 4.32 -18.82
C LYS A 57 -9.00 4.41 -18.32
N THR A 58 -8.81 4.96 -17.13
CA THR A 58 -7.49 5.11 -16.51
C THR A 58 -7.62 5.03 -15.00
N VAL A 59 -6.72 4.29 -14.36
CA VAL A 59 -6.65 4.10 -12.91
C VAL A 59 -5.35 4.67 -12.38
N HIS A 60 -5.46 5.61 -11.44
CA HIS A 60 -4.31 6.17 -10.73
C HIS A 60 -4.25 5.62 -9.31
N PHE A 61 -3.04 5.39 -8.80
CA PHE A 61 -2.82 5.00 -7.42
C PHE A 61 -2.10 6.08 -6.64
N VAL A 62 -2.60 6.34 -5.43
CA VAL A 62 -1.88 7.06 -4.38
C VAL A 62 -1.72 6.09 -3.21
N THR A 63 -0.49 5.86 -2.80
CA THR A 63 -0.14 4.93 -1.73
C THR A 63 0.61 5.63 -0.61
N HIS A 64 0.51 5.09 0.60
CA HIS A 64 1.32 5.53 1.73
C HIS A 64 2.01 4.34 2.40
N SER A 65 3.32 4.43 2.61
CA SER A 65 4.12 3.41 3.30
C SER A 65 3.83 1.99 2.79
N MET A 66 3.35 1.07 3.64
CA MET A 66 3.03 -0.32 3.27
C MET A 66 2.06 -0.45 2.09
N GLY A 67 1.14 0.51 1.89
CA GLY A 67 0.28 0.50 0.71
C GLY A 67 1.05 0.56 -0.62
N GLY A 68 2.29 1.06 -0.60
CA GLY A 68 3.21 1.03 -1.73
C GLY A 68 3.76 -0.36 -2.01
N ILE A 69 4.05 -1.16 -0.98
CA ILE A 69 4.46 -2.56 -1.14
C ILE A 69 3.31 -3.38 -1.71
N ILE A 70 2.11 -3.23 -1.14
CA ILE A 70 0.90 -3.94 -1.62
C ILE A 70 0.68 -3.71 -3.12
N LEU A 71 0.80 -2.45 -3.57
CA LEU A 71 0.64 -2.13 -4.99
C LEU A 71 1.74 -2.75 -5.84
N ARG A 72 3.01 -2.65 -5.42
CA ARG A 72 4.14 -3.22 -6.17
C ARG A 72 4.00 -4.73 -6.30
N HIS A 73 3.72 -5.42 -5.19
CA HIS A 73 3.54 -6.86 -5.17
C HIS A 73 2.41 -7.32 -6.09
N HIS A 74 1.30 -6.57 -6.17
CA HIS A 74 0.25 -6.88 -7.14
C HIS A 74 0.73 -6.75 -8.59
N LEU A 75 1.41 -5.64 -8.91
CA LEU A 75 1.86 -5.32 -10.27
C LEU A 75 3.07 -6.15 -10.73
N GLU A 76 3.73 -6.90 -9.85
CA GLU A 76 4.78 -7.86 -10.21
C GLU A 76 4.23 -9.00 -11.08
N ASP A 77 3.05 -9.51 -10.74
CA ASP A 77 2.45 -10.68 -11.40
C ASP A 77 1.16 -10.36 -12.18
N HIS A 78 0.63 -9.14 -12.07
CA HIS A 78 -0.65 -8.75 -12.69
C HIS A 78 -0.49 -7.50 -13.56
N GLU A 79 -0.62 -7.67 -14.88
CA GLU A 79 -0.68 -6.55 -15.81
C GLU A 79 -1.99 -5.78 -15.66
N MET A 80 -1.89 -4.45 -15.56
CA MET A 80 -3.04 -3.56 -15.50
C MET A 80 -3.00 -2.59 -16.67
N PHE A 81 -3.71 -2.93 -17.76
CA PHE A 81 -3.69 -2.18 -19.02
C PHE A 81 -4.20 -0.74 -18.92
N ASN A 82 -5.05 -0.45 -17.93
CA ASN A 82 -5.56 0.90 -17.67
C ASN A 82 -4.79 1.62 -16.55
N LEU A 83 -3.62 1.12 -16.13
CA LEU A 83 -2.78 1.78 -15.14
C LEU A 83 -2.27 3.12 -15.68
N GLY A 84 -2.52 4.18 -14.92
CA GLY A 84 -2.03 5.53 -15.18
C GLY A 84 -0.82 5.87 -14.31
N ARG A 85 -1.01 6.80 -13.38
CA ARG A 85 0.04 7.33 -12.51
C ARG A 85 0.04 6.63 -11.16
N VAL A 86 1.24 6.38 -10.63
CA VAL A 86 1.45 5.90 -9.27
C VAL A 86 2.19 6.96 -8.48
N VAL A 87 1.59 7.43 -7.38
CA VAL A 87 2.20 8.36 -6.42
C VAL A 87 2.42 7.61 -5.11
N MET A 88 3.67 7.49 -4.68
CA MET A 88 4.05 6.78 -3.46
C MET A 88 4.51 7.78 -2.40
N LEU A 89 3.82 7.81 -1.25
CA LEU A 89 4.15 8.66 -0.12
C LEU A 89 4.91 7.85 0.93
N ALA A 90 6.18 8.19 1.15
CA ALA A 90 7.07 7.49 2.08
C ALA A 90 7.05 5.95 1.92
N PRO A 91 7.19 5.41 0.68
CA PRO A 91 7.26 3.97 0.52
C PRO A 91 8.51 3.44 1.22
N PRO A 92 8.46 2.28 1.88
CA PRO A 92 9.66 1.53 2.20
C PRO A 92 10.23 0.97 0.88
N SER A 93 10.94 1.82 0.14
CA SER A 93 11.65 1.42 -1.07
C SER A 93 12.98 0.79 -0.65
N ARG A 94 13.13 -0.52 -0.90
CA ARG A 94 14.37 -1.33 -0.83
C ARG A 94 15.36 -0.89 0.26
N GLY A 95 15.35 -1.60 1.40
CA GLY A 95 16.41 -1.58 2.42
C GLY A 95 17.10 -0.22 2.57
N SER A 96 16.37 0.80 3.02
CA SER A 96 16.95 2.13 3.14
C SER A 96 17.98 2.17 4.26
N GLU A 97 19.16 2.72 3.97
CA GLU A 97 20.23 3.10 4.91
C GLU A 97 19.79 4.20 5.90
N VAL A 98 18.56 4.14 6.41
CA VAL A 98 18.23 4.76 7.69
C VAL A 98 18.98 3.93 8.73
N PRO A 99 19.84 4.50 9.60
CA PRO A 99 20.72 3.72 10.46
C PRO A 99 19.92 2.60 11.09
N ASP A 100 20.36 1.34 10.89
CA ASP A 100 19.60 0.11 11.14
C ASP A 100 18.89 0.09 12.50
N LYS A 101 19.38 0.85 13.47
CA LYS A 101 18.80 1.05 14.79
C LYS A 101 17.51 1.89 14.80
N LEU A 102 17.44 3.02 14.08
CA LEU A 102 16.22 3.84 13.97
C LEU A 102 15.17 3.17 13.09
N GLY A 103 15.60 2.58 11.97
CA GLY A 103 14.77 1.76 11.11
C GLY A 103 14.17 0.58 11.88
N ARG A 104 14.99 -0.20 12.61
CA ARG A 104 14.49 -1.32 13.45
C ARG A 104 13.61 -0.87 14.60
N ILE A 105 13.89 0.21 15.32
CA ILE A 105 13.03 0.64 16.45
C ILE A 105 11.66 1.14 15.95
N PHE A 106 11.65 1.84 14.82
CA PHE A 106 10.43 2.30 14.17
C PHE A 106 9.62 1.13 13.58
N LEU A 107 10.27 0.24 12.83
CA LEU A 107 9.65 -0.99 12.32
C LEU A 107 9.21 -1.91 13.47
N TYR A 108 10.02 -2.16 14.48
CA TYR A 108 9.70 -3.07 15.59
C TYR A 108 8.45 -2.60 16.36
N GLN A 109 8.26 -1.29 16.55
CA GLN A 109 7.02 -0.75 17.11
C GLN A 109 5.82 -0.90 16.16
N TRP A 110 6.06 -0.92 14.84
CA TRP A 110 5.04 -1.12 13.81
C TRP A 110 4.63 -2.59 13.62
N ILE A 111 5.53 -3.54 13.94
CA ILE A 111 5.46 -4.96 13.60
C ILE A 111 4.86 -5.80 14.74
N ASN A 112 3.63 -5.48 15.18
CA ASN A 112 2.89 -6.35 16.11
C ASN A 112 1.96 -7.34 15.39
N GLY A 113 2.20 -7.66 14.11
CA GLY A 113 1.37 -8.57 13.31
C GLY A 113 2.08 -9.17 12.07
N PRO A 114 1.47 -10.15 11.39
CA PRO A 114 2.13 -10.97 10.36
C PRO A 114 2.71 -10.18 9.17
N ALA A 115 2.00 -9.17 8.64
CA ALA A 115 2.53 -8.28 7.58
C ALA A 115 3.79 -7.56 8.04
N GLY A 116 3.83 -7.14 9.31
CA GLY A 116 5.00 -6.48 9.85
C GLY A 116 6.26 -7.33 9.78
N ASN A 117 6.15 -8.64 10.04
CA ASN A 117 7.30 -9.54 10.05
C ASN A 117 7.99 -9.66 8.67
N GLN A 118 7.27 -9.41 7.58
CA GLN A 118 7.81 -9.44 6.20
C GLN A 118 8.45 -8.12 5.79
N LEU A 119 8.21 -7.05 6.54
CA LEU A 119 8.79 -5.72 6.30
C LEU A 119 10.17 -5.55 6.94
N GLY A 120 10.59 -6.47 7.81
CA GLY A 120 11.90 -6.44 8.46
C GLY A 120 13.04 -6.85 7.51
N THR A 121 14.27 -6.47 7.85
CA THR A 121 15.51 -6.71 7.08
C THR A 121 16.04 -8.16 7.16
N GLY A 122 15.19 -9.13 7.49
CA GLY A 122 15.56 -10.56 7.53
C GLY A 122 15.51 -11.22 6.15
N SER A 123 16.00 -12.46 6.05
CA SER A 123 16.06 -13.27 4.81
C SER A 123 14.72 -13.54 4.11
N ASN A 124 13.60 -13.06 4.66
CA ASN A 124 12.25 -13.16 4.11
C ASN A 124 11.70 -11.79 3.67
N SER A 125 12.56 -10.79 3.44
CA SER A 125 12.14 -9.46 2.98
C SER A 125 11.71 -9.50 1.51
N LEU A 126 10.53 -8.93 1.24
CA LEU A 126 10.01 -8.75 -0.13
C LEU A 126 10.48 -7.39 -0.72
N PRO A 127 10.52 -7.24 -2.07
CA PRO A 127 10.99 -6.03 -2.75
C PRO A 127 10.26 -4.71 -2.42
#